data_AF-A0A6C0GHL5-F1
#
_entry.id   AF-A0A6C0GHL5-F1
#
_cell.length_a   1.000
_cell.length_b   1.000
_cell.length_c   1.000
_cell.angle_alpha   90.00
_cell.angle_beta   90.00
_cell.angle_gamma   90.00
#
_symmetry.space_group_name_H-M   'P 1'
#
loop_
_entity.id
_entity.type
_entity.pdbx_description
1 polymer ?
#
loop_
_entity_poly.entity_id
_entity_poly.type
_entity_poly.pdbx_seq_one_letter_code
_entity_poly.pdbx_strand_id
1 'polypeptide(L)'
;MQEALRPSVKKIVIIGMLSAITVPFILLTDIYPFFRFGMFAEPVKEEIQMEQFAIRYTHHNQATYLLDPAEVGLSSLAYLMRNYYYRQQSHIFLQRIHQLYTHKANVKEWHLLRITGSLQQPAQTDTATVATFIPIAAL
;
A
#
# COMPACT_ATOMS: atom_id res chain seq x y z
N MET A 1 -34.02 -58.99 -24.69
CA MET A 1 -34.01 -58.53 -23.29
C MET A 1 -33.28 -57.20 -23.19
N GLN A 2 -33.95 -56.09 -23.54
CA GLN A 2 -33.48 -54.71 -23.28
C GLN A 2 -34.72 -53.80 -23.21
N GLU A 3 -35.38 -53.78 -22.06
CA GLU A 3 -36.30 -52.68 -21.73
C GLU A 3 -35.42 -51.51 -21.31
N ALA A 4 -35.21 -50.57 -22.23
CA ALA A 4 -34.48 -49.36 -21.95
C ALA A 4 -35.20 -48.56 -20.85
N LEU A 5 -34.51 -48.35 -19.73
CA LEU A 5 -34.94 -47.53 -18.59
C LEU A 5 -35.35 -46.14 -19.07
N ARG A 6 -36.66 -45.90 -19.26
CA ARG A 6 -37.23 -44.56 -19.41
C ARG A 6 -37.21 -43.90 -18.03
N PRO A 7 -36.39 -42.86 -17.80
CA PRO A 7 -36.45 -42.15 -16.53
C PRO A 7 -37.82 -41.49 -16.40
N SER A 8 -38.47 -41.68 -15.24
CA SER A 8 -39.71 -40.98 -14.92
C SER A 8 -39.50 -39.47 -15.06
N VAL A 9 -40.45 -38.75 -15.66
CA VAL A 9 -40.38 -37.29 -15.90
C VAL A 9 -39.98 -36.53 -14.63
N LYS A 10 -40.43 -36.98 -13.46
CA LYS A 10 -40.04 -36.42 -12.15
C LYS A 10 -38.53 -36.46 -11.90
N LYS A 11 -37.86 -37.56 -12.26
CA LYS A 11 -36.39 -37.70 -12.12
C LYS A 11 -35.65 -36.76 -13.06
N ILE A 12 -36.14 -36.57 -14.29
CA ILE A 12 -35.55 -35.63 -15.25
C ILE A 12 -35.64 -34.20 -14.73
N VAL A 13 -36.79 -33.82 -14.16
CA VAL A 13 -36.99 -32.48 -13.57
C VAL A 13 -36.07 -32.26 -12.37
N ILE A 14 -35.94 -33.24 -11.47
CA ILE A 14 -35.06 -33.15 -10.29
C ILE A 14 -33.59 -33.03 -10.72
N ILE A 15 -33.15 -33.86 -11.67
CA ILE A 15 -31.79 -33.79 -12.21
C ILE A 15 -31.56 -32.43 -12.90
N GLY A 16 -32.54 -31.94 -13.67
CA GLY A 16 -32.47 -30.63 -14.31
C GLY A 16 -32.32 -29.48 -13.31
N MET A 17 -33.09 -29.48 -12.22
CA MET A 17 -32.94 -28.48 -11.15
C MET A 17 -31.58 -28.56 -10.46
N LEU A 18 -31.12 -29.78 -10.12
CA LEU A 18 -29.81 -29.98 -9.49
C LEU A 18 -28.66 -29.54 -10.41
N SER A 19 -28.77 -29.82 -11.70
CA SER A 19 -27.80 -29.35 -12.70
C SER A 19 -27.83 -27.84 -12.86
N ALA A 20 -29.00 -27.20 -12.92
CA ALA A 20 -29.11 -25.74 -13.05
C ALA A 20 -28.47 -24.99 -11.86
N ILE A 21 -28.53 -25.58 -10.66
CA ILE A 21 -27.88 -25.02 -9.46
C ILE A 21 -26.38 -25.26 -9.50
N THR A 22 -25.93 -26.47 -9.88
CA THR A 22 -24.52 -26.87 -9.73
C THR A 22 -23.63 -26.42 -10.89
N VAL A 23 -24.14 -26.40 -12.12
CA VAL A 23 -23.40 -26.02 -13.35
C VAL A 23 -22.72 -24.65 -13.25
N PRO A 24 -23.36 -23.56 -12.78
CA PRO A 24 -22.66 -22.28 -12.65
C PRO A 24 -21.45 -22.35 -11.72
N PHE A 25 -21.46 -23.17 -10.67
CA PHE A 25 -20.30 -23.35 -9.78
C PHE A 25 -19.19 -24.19 -10.39
N ILE A 26 -19.52 -25.16 -11.25
CA ILE A 26 -18.53 -25.96 -11.99
C ILE A 26 -17.87 -25.14 -13.10
N LEU A 27 -18.63 -24.25 -13.74
CA LEU A 27 -18.14 -23.38 -14.81
C LEU A 27 -17.35 -22.17 -14.30
N LEU A 28 -17.53 -21.79 -13.03
CA LEU A 28 -16.68 -20.82 -12.35
C LEU A 28 -15.30 -21.46 -12.07
N THR A 29 -14.38 -21.31 -13.00
CA THR A 29 -12.97 -21.74 -12.85
C THR A 29 -12.19 -20.89 -11.85
N ASP A 30 -12.72 -19.70 -11.50
CA ASP A 30 -12.08 -18.77 -10.59
C ASP A 30 -12.78 -18.77 -9.23
N ILE A 31 -12.01 -19.13 -8.18
CA ILE A 31 -12.39 -19.06 -6.76
C ILE A 31 -12.54 -17.59 -6.28
N TYR A 32 -12.36 -16.62 -7.19
CA TYR A 32 -12.36 -15.19 -6.93
C TYR A 32 -13.56 -14.65 -6.13
N PRO A 33 -14.81 -15.15 -6.28
CA PRO A 33 -15.94 -14.69 -5.47
C PRO A 33 -15.75 -14.99 -3.98
N PHE A 34 -15.14 -16.14 -3.62
CA PHE A 34 -14.93 -16.55 -2.23
C PHE A 34 -13.79 -15.78 -1.56
N PHE A 35 -12.75 -15.39 -2.30
CA PHE A 35 -11.70 -14.51 -1.80
C PHE A 35 -12.20 -13.08 -1.51
N ARG A 36 -13.23 -12.61 -2.22
CA ARG A 36 -13.85 -11.31 -1.91
C ARG A 36 -14.57 -11.32 -0.57
N PHE A 37 -15.29 -12.37 -0.21
CA PHE A 37 -16.02 -12.42 1.06
C PHE A 37 -15.11 -12.46 2.30
N GLY A 38 -13.87 -12.96 2.17
CA GLY A 38 -12.85 -12.85 3.21
C GLY A 38 -12.37 -11.41 3.47
N MET A 39 -12.48 -10.52 2.47
CA MET A 39 -12.11 -9.10 2.59
C MET A 39 -13.22 -8.21 3.17
N PHE A 40 -14.44 -8.73 3.41
CA PHE A 40 -15.58 -7.94 3.90
C PHE A 40 -15.90 -8.14 5.39
N ALA A 41 -15.23 -9.07 6.07
CA ALA A 41 -15.50 -9.39 7.48
C ALA A 41 -14.46 -8.84 8.47
N GLU A 42 -13.39 -8.19 8.01
CA GLU A 42 -12.51 -7.47 8.92
C GLU A 42 -13.19 -6.14 9.32
N PRO A 43 -13.54 -5.94 10.60
CA PRO A 43 -13.98 -4.62 11.04
C PRO A 43 -12.82 -3.65 10.79
N VAL A 44 -13.10 -2.57 10.06
CA VAL A 44 -12.15 -1.45 9.93
C VAL A 44 -11.98 -0.88 11.33
N LYS A 45 -10.96 -1.34 12.05
CA LYS A 45 -10.62 -0.77 13.35
C LYS A 45 -10.24 0.68 13.09
N GLU A 46 -11.07 1.61 13.54
CA GLU A 46 -10.83 3.06 13.50
C GLU A 46 -9.67 3.51 14.42
N GLU A 47 -8.80 2.61 14.85
CA GLU A 47 -7.44 2.97 15.25
C GLU A 47 -6.56 2.99 14.01
N ILE A 48 -6.91 3.84 13.04
CA ILE A 48 -5.93 4.27 12.05
C ILE A 48 -4.95 5.13 12.85
N GLN A 49 -3.91 4.51 13.40
CA GLN A 49 -2.70 5.25 13.73
C GLN A 49 -2.32 5.98 12.46
N MET A 50 -2.52 7.30 12.46
CA MET A 50 -2.22 8.17 11.33
C MET A 50 -0.71 8.30 11.25
N GLU A 51 -0.04 7.23 10.82
CA GLU A 51 1.39 7.27 10.52
C GLU A 51 1.58 8.21 9.32
N GLN A 52 2.10 9.39 9.60
CA GLN A 52 2.50 10.36 8.59
C GLN A 52 4.00 10.25 8.35
N PHE A 53 4.42 10.61 7.15
CA PHE A 53 5.82 10.59 6.77
C PHE A 53 6.21 11.95 6.21
N ALA A 54 7.42 12.38 6.54
CA ALA A 54 7.99 13.62 6.03
C ALA A 54 9.47 13.40 5.69
N ILE A 55 9.96 14.15 4.70
CA ILE A 55 11.39 14.18 4.40
C ILE A 55 11.93 15.51 4.88
N ARG A 56 13.01 15.45 5.65
CA ARG A 56 13.76 16.60 6.12
C ARG A 56 15.15 16.54 5.52
N TYR A 57 15.68 17.66 5.05
CA TYR A 57 17.04 17.74 4.54
C TYR A 57 17.79 18.91 5.16
N THR A 58 19.10 18.73 5.28
CA THR A 58 20.00 19.72 5.88
C THR A 58 20.98 20.20 4.81
N HIS A 59 21.07 21.51 4.63
CA HIS A 59 22.05 22.12 3.75
C HIS A 59 23.45 22.13 4.38
N HIS A 60 24.50 22.33 3.56
CA HIS A 60 25.87 22.47 4.07
C HIS A 60 26.04 23.66 5.04
N ASN A 61 25.21 24.70 4.92
CA ASN A 61 25.15 25.84 5.85
C ASN A 61 24.37 25.54 7.15
N GLN A 62 24.07 24.26 7.44
CA GLN A 62 23.32 23.77 8.60
C GLN A 62 21.84 24.17 8.66
N ALA A 63 21.31 24.88 7.66
CA ALA A 63 19.89 25.17 7.58
C ALA A 63 19.11 23.88 7.25
N THR A 64 18.01 23.64 7.96
CA THR A 64 17.20 22.42 7.85
C THR A 64 15.82 22.75 7.33
N TYR A 65 15.33 21.98 6.36
CA TYR A 65 14.07 22.22 5.67
C TYR A 65 13.25 20.93 5.56
N LEU A 66 11.93 21.08 5.42
CA LEU A 66 11.04 20.00 5.02
C LEU A 66 10.87 20.03 3.51
N LEU A 67 10.93 18.86 2.88
CA LEU A 67 10.77 18.74 1.44
C LEU A 67 9.33 19.03 1.04
N ASP A 68 9.14 20.04 0.18
CA ASP A 68 7.89 20.26 -0.51
C ASP A 68 7.79 19.29 -1.71
N PRO A 69 6.70 18.50 -1.86
CA PRO A 69 6.45 17.68 -3.05
C PRO A 69 6.64 18.41 -4.39
N ALA A 70 6.40 19.72 -4.44
CA ALA A 70 6.58 20.54 -5.63
C ALA A 70 8.06 20.65 -6.07
N GLU A 71 9.01 20.62 -5.13
CA GLU A 71 10.44 20.76 -5.42
C GLU A 71 11.05 19.55 -6.13
N VAL A 72 10.37 18.40 -6.06
CA VAL A 72 10.74 17.15 -6.74
C VAL A 72 9.72 16.73 -7.81
N GLY A 73 8.65 17.51 -8.00
CA GLY A 73 7.60 17.23 -8.98
C GLY A 73 6.79 15.96 -8.71
N LEU A 74 6.68 15.52 -7.45
CA LEU A 74 6.01 14.27 -7.09
C LEU A 74 4.76 14.52 -6.24
N SER A 75 3.59 14.66 -6.89
CA SER A 75 2.31 14.83 -6.19
C SER A 75 1.92 13.64 -5.29
N SER A 76 2.48 12.45 -5.56
CA SER A 76 2.26 11.22 -4.79
C SER A 76 3.33 10.95 -3.73
N LEU A 77 4.14 11.95 -3.36
CA LEU A 77 5.27 11.79 -2.43
C LEU A 77 4.87 11.11 -1.11
N ALA A 78 3.75 11.51 -0.50
CA ALA A 78 3.27 10.95 0.75
C ALA A 78 3.03 9.43 0.67
N TYR A 79 2.41 8.97 -0.41
CA TYR A 79 2.19 7.55 -0.67
C TYR A 79 3.51 6.80 -0.90
N LEU A 80 4.43 7.40 -1.67
CA LEU A 80 5.73 6.80 -1.96
C LEU A 80 6.56 6.63 -0.69
N MET A 81 6.63 7.65 0.17
CA MET A 81 7.33 7.58 1.46
C MET A 81 6.86 6.38 2.29
N ARG A 82 5.54 6.26 2.46
CA ARG A 82 4.91 5.16 3.20
C ARG A 82 5.20 3.80 2.57
N ASN A 83 5.07 3.68 1.25
CA ASN A 83 5.32 2.43 0.54
C ASN A 83 6.79 1.96 0.67
N TYR A 84 7.75 2.88 0.49
CA TYR A 84 9.17 2.55 0.65
C TYR A 84 9.54 2.23 2.09
N TYR A 85 8.89 2.86 3.07
CA TYR A 85 9.04 2.52 4.48
C TYR A 85 8.64 1.08 4.76
N TYR A 86 7.41 0.67 4.43
CA TYR A 86 6.94 -0.68 4.72
C TYR A 86 7.69 -1.77 3.94
N ARG A 87 8.28 -1.42 2.80
CA ARG A 87 9.16 -2.32 2.03
C ARG A 87 10.59 -2.37 2.55
N GLN A 88 10.92 -1.64 3.62
CA GLN A 88 12.27 -1.53 4.18
C GLN A 88 13.30 -0.98 3.17
N GLN A 89 12.85 -0.11 2.26
CA GLN A 89 13.65 0.45 1.16
C GLN A 89 13.85 1.97 1.28
N SER A 90 13.65 2.54 2.47
CA SER A 90 13.71 3.98 2.74
C SER A 90 15.02 4.64 2.30
N HIS A 91 16.17 3.96 2.44
CA HIS A 91 17.46 4.51 2.04
C HIS A 91 17.58 4.70 0.52
N ILE A 92 17.16 3.69 -0.26
CA ILE A 92 17.12 3.77 -1.74
C ILE A 92 16.18 4.89 -2.19
N PHE A 93 15.07 5.05 -1.48
CA PHE A 93 14.13 6.13 -1.76
C PHE A 93 14.75 7.51 -1.53
N LEU A 94 15.43 7.75 -0.40
CA LEU A 94 16.13 9.02 -0.15
C LEU A 94 17.20 9.32 -1.20
N GLN A 95 17.93 8.30 -1.67
CA GLN A 95 18.88 8.46 -2.78
C GLN A 95 18.19 8.95 -4.06
N ARG A 96 17.02 8.39 -4.42
CA ARG A 96 16.25 8.84 -5.59
C ARG A 96 15.73 10.26 -5.42
N ILE A 97 15.25 10.60 -4.22
CA ILE A 97 14.81 11.96 -3.90
C ILE A 97 15.95 12.96 -4.08
N HIS A 98 17.15 12.64 -3.59
CA HIS A 98 18.33 13.46 -3.79
C HIS A 98 18.66 13.66 -5.29
N GLN A 99 18.49 12.63 -6.12
CA GLN A 99 18.75 12.73 -7.55
C GLN A 99 17.76 13.65 -8.27
N LEU A 100 16.49 13.64 -7.85
CA LEU A 100 15.40 14.44 -8.41
C LEU A 100 15.40 15.89 -7.93
N TYR A 101 15.95 16.17 -6.74
CA TYR A 101 15.93 17.51 -6.16
C TYR A 101 16.82 18.49 -6.93
N THR A 102 16.24 19.64 -7.30
CA THR A 102 16.88 20.66 -8.16
C THR A 102 18.14 21.26 -7.54
N HIS A 103 18.18 21.43 -6.21
CA HIS A 103 19.31 22.05 -5.50
C HIS A 103 20.17 21.03 -4.75
N LYS A 104 20.25 19.80 -5.26
CA LYS A 104 20.94 18.67 -4.61
C LYS A 104 22.40 18.93 -4.21
N ALA A 105 23.12 19.79 -4.93
CA ALA A 105 24.51 20.14 -4.63
C ALA A 105 24.70 20.82 -3.26
N ASN A 106 23.65 21.48 -2.74
CA ASN A 106 23.72 22.19 -1.47
C ASN A 106 23.31 21.33 -0.27
N VAL A 107 22.89 20.08 -0.50
CA VAL A 107 22.32 19.22 0.54
C VAL A 107 23.39 18.30 1.12
N LYS A 108 23.60 18.41 2.43
CA LYS A 108 24.54 17.59 3.20
C LYS A 108 23.96 16.23 3.57
N GLU A 109 22.67 16.18 3.92
CA GLU A 109 22.02 14.96 4.37
C GLU A 109 20.50 15.03 4.24
N TRP A 110 19.89 13.86 4.14
CA TRP A 110 18.45 13.64 4.05
C TRP A 110 18.01 12.69 5.15
N HIS A 111 16.82 12.95 5.69
CA HIS A 111 16.19 12.15 6.73
C HIS A 111 14.75 11.85 6.36
N LEU A 112 14.35 10.58 6.43
CA LEU A 112 12.95 10.19 6.40
C LEU A 112 12.43 10.12 7.84
N LEU A 113 11.37 10.85 8.12
CA LEU A 113 10.72 10.93 9.43
C LEU A 113 9.40 10.15 9.40
N ARG A 114 9.14 9.37 10.44
CA ARG A 114 7.82 8.81 10.75
C ARG A 114 7.23 9.59 11.90
N ILE A 115 6.03 10.09 11.68
CA ILE A 115 5.26 10.90 12.62
C ILE A 115 4.07 10.04 13.05
N THR A 116 4.02 9.69 14.33
CA THR A 116 2.96 8.87 14.92
C THR A 116 2.21 9.70 15.96
N GLY A 117 0.88 9.80 15.84
CA GLY A 117 0.06 10.55 16.80
C GLY A 117 -1.33 10.86 16.26
N SER A 118 -2.12 11.55 17.08
CA SER A 118 -3.44 12.07 16.69
C SER A 118 -3.32 13.50 16.19
N LEU A 119 -3.85 13.78 15.00
CA LEU A 119 -3.94 15.15 14.45
C LEU A 119 -4.71 16.12 15.35
N GLN A 120 -5.54 15.61 16.26
CA GLN A 120 -6.34 16.40 17.18
C GLN A 120 -5.55 16.81 18.44
N GLN A 121 -4.40 16.20 18.72
CA GLN A 121 -3.60 16.45 19.92
C GLN A 121 -2.10 16.48 19.58
N PRO A 122 -1.57 17.63 19.14
CA PRO A 122 -0.16 17.78 18.74
C PRO A 122 0.84 17.40 19.83
N ALA A 123 0.47 17.56 21.10
CA ALA A 123 1.28 17.23 22.27
C ALA A 123 1.59 15.72 22.42
N GLN A 124 0.90 14.85 21.69
CA GLN A 124 1.11 13.40 21.68
C GLN A 124 1.73 12.91 20.36
N THR A 125 2.30 13.82 19.57
CA THR A 125 2.96 13.46 18.32
C THR A 125 4.40 13.06 18.59
N ASP A 126 4.74 11.81 18.29
CA ASP A 126 6.12 11.32 18.32
C ASP A 126 6.70 11.34 16.90
N THR A 127 7.96 11.76 16.76
CA THR A 127 8.67 11.83 15.49
C THR A 127 9.95 11.04 15.56
N ALA A 128 10.03 9.97 14.79
CA ALA A 128 11.20 9.11 14.72
C ALA A 128 11.90 9.25 13.36
N THR A 129 13.24 9.35 13.37
CA THR A 129 14.03 9.21 12.14
C THR A 129 14.09 7.74 11.76
N VAL A 130 13.57 7.42 10.58
CA VAL A 130 13.49 6.06 10.04
C VAL A 130 14.71 5.73 9.18
N ALA A 131 15.21 6.71 8.43
CA ALA A 131 16.34 6.51 7.55
C ALA A 131 17.09 7.81 7.34
N THR A 132 18.40 7.69 7.11
CA THR A 132 19.29 8.79 6.76
C THR A 132 20.03 8.45 5.47
N PHE A 133 20.25 9.45 4.63
CA PHE A 133 21.08 9.36 3.44
C PHE A 133 22.01 10.56 3.38
N ILE A 134 23.31 10.30 3.26
CA ILE A 134 24.36 11.31 3.13
C ILE A 134 24.90 11.19 1.69
N PRO A 135 24.68 12.19 0.83
CA PRO A 135 25.29 12.20 -0.49
C PRO A 135 26.80 12.20 -0.35
N ILE A 136 27.47 11.27 -1.03
CA ILE A 136 28.92 11.33 -1.17
C ILE A 136 29.17 12.52 -2.10
N ALA A 137 29.73 13.60 -1.55
CA ALA A 137 30.22 14.70 -2.37
C ALA A 137 31.18 14.10 -3.41
N ALA A 138 30.95 14.38 -4.69
CA ALA A 138 31.96 14.13 -5.71
C ALA A 138 33.18 14.98 -5.31
N LEU A 139 34.22 14.31 -4.80
CA LEU A 139 35.55 14.88 -4.63
C LEU A 139 36.12 15.28 -5.99
#